data_AF-A0A9P8DCM7-F1
#
_entry.id   AF-A0A9P8DCM7-F1
#
_cell.length_a   1.000
_cell.length_b   1.000
_cell.length_c   1.000
_cell.angle_alpha   90.00
_cell.angle_beta   90.00
_cell.angle_gamma   90.00
#
_symmetry.space_group_name_H-M   'P 1'
#
loop_
_entity.id
_entity.type
_entity.pdbx_description
1 polymer ?
#
loop_
_entity_poly.entity_id
_entity_poly.type
_entity_poly.pdbx_seq_one_letter_code
_entity_poly.pdbx_strand_id
1 'polypeptide(L)'
;MATDWRELSRVSLPSPALASSPNLGVECIARFQQFDFNDENTTLTHARVNGYVESLRRRVAELEEKIKVAEQKHVQARHASLGTVDVVSPINGKRRRSNFGSVSSAPANQQIPANGEEQSSVQDTMSAIGLLSNKAMAESRTNTGDKPHKLAIIESISAALAVDGRNPSKASSSQPAYVMDDQLIPLTRNLTLSPFHRFLDWSVWLPHIDENRLYEQYEAVLETSDQGIDPVRTALPRFNTYLAVAIGISMSPDAGRLSSLASNLHAAAVKLLPFILHSQEPLDTLHCMLLLAVFSMFSASGGSTWHLMGFIMTNCIAAGLHKTVPPRNTSDTEYTYRVEWLFWSVYLWDRSLASVMGRPFTITEVDISVTVPDITEDETASGPVRNKLALSKHLVTHAQLISDVVGSHSSSPLFSYSNLCFWREFPPQTGGTTTPTNPQFDYLDQLACRALILMVQPKDQNLTSSEADAESNSEVEADTIGCCKALIEKLYNRSGSGATVSFLDAYDILAAAVVYVCLVQRTPQPNQTGLTQTFEVVSKASIILTQCSSKFSALSIFQQFLLTMSTKMMEGQSSQQCNAIPHQ
;
A
#
# COMPACT_ATOMS: atom_id res chain seq x y z
N MET A 1 -31.16 -24.91 -48.14
CA MET A 1 -29.90 -24.21 -48.47
C MET A 1 -29.30 -23.73 -47.18
N ALA A 2 -28.00 -23.94 -47.04
CA ALA A 2 -27.26 -24.03 -45.78
C ALA A 2 -27.30 -22.78 -44.89
N THR A 3 -27.36 -23.06 -43.59
CA THR A 3 -27.10 -22.15 -42.46
C THR A 3 -25.59 -22.07 -42.21
N ASP A 4 -25.05 -20.87 -42.06
CA ASP A 4 -23.66 -20.64 -41.64
C ASP A 4 -23.66 -19.53 -40.57
N TRP A 5 -23.70 -19.92 -39.30
CA TRP A 5 -23.44 -19.06 -38.14
C TRP A 5 -22.09 -19.49 -37.57
N ARG A 6 -21.05 -18.67 -37.77
CA ARG A 6 -19.74 -18.87 -37.16
C ARG A 6 -19.74 -18.38 -35.71
N GLU A 7 -19.34 -19.27 -34.82
CA GLU A 7 -18.97 -19.01 -33.43
C GLU A 7 -17.82 -18.01 -33.33
N LEU A 8 -17.99 -16.98 -32.50
CA LEU A 8 -16.91 -16.17 -31.96
C LEU A 8 -16.33 -16.90 -30.74
N SER A 9 -15.23 -17.61 -30.97
CA SER A 9 -14.37 -18.19 -29.95
C SER A 9 -13.76 -17.11 -29.06
N ARG A 10 -13.91 -17.26 -27.75
CA ARG A 10 -13.23 -16.48 -26.71
C ARG A 10 -11.71 -16.61 -26.89
N VAL A 11 -11.03 -15.47 -27.00
CA VAL A 11 -9.58 -15.36 -26.84
C VAL A 11 -9.29 -15.43 -25.34
N SER A 12 -8.87 -16.60 -24.86
CA SER A 12 -8.27 -16.80 -23.55
C SER A 12 -6.84 -16.25 -23.57
N LEU A 13 -6.57 -15.20 -22.78
CA LEU A 13 -5.20 -14.78 -22.46
C LEU A 13 -4.51 -15.89 -21.64
N PRO A 14 -3.21 -16.17 -21.89
CA PRO A 14 -2.48 -17.21 -21.17
C PRO A 14 -2.04 -16.74 -19.78
N SER A 15 -2.28 -17.60 -18.78
CA SER A 15 -1.68 -17.54 -17.45
C SER A 15 -0.17 -17.80 -17.54
N PRO A 16 0.71 -17.00 -16.93
CA PRO A 16 2.14 -17.30 -16.95
C PRO A 16 2.45 -18.32 -15.84
N ALA A 17 2.75 -19.55 -16.23
CA ALA A 17 3.42 -20.53 -15.39
C ALA A 17 4.63 -21.09 -16.14
N LEU A 18 5.74 -21.20 -15.39
CA LEU A 18 6.94 -22.01 -15.65
C LEU A 18 7.90 -21.50 -16.75
N ALA A 19 8.93 -20.79 -16.32
CA ALA A 19 10.17 -20.61 -17.06
C ALA A 19 11.37 -21.15 -16.26
N SER A 20 11.59 -22.47 -16.33
CA SER A 20 12.88 -23.18 -16.21
C SER A 20 12.57 -24.64 -16.56
N SER A 21 13.11 -25.28 -17.62
CA SER A 21 14.52 -25.56 -17.91
C SER A 21 14.64 -26.17 -19.33
N PRO A 22 15.85 -26.33 -19.91
CA PRO A 22 16.08 -26.32 -21.36
C PRO A 22 16.03 -27.70 -22.04
N ASN A 23 15.79 -27.67 -23.36
CA ASN A 23 16.11 -28.70 -24.35
C ASN A 23 15.60 -30.13 -24.10
N LEU A 24 14.35 -30.41 -24.48
CA LEU A 24 14.00 -31.66 -25.18
C LEU A 24 12.75 -31.40 -26.03
N GLY A 25 12.89 -31.48 -27.35
CA GLY A 25 11.81 -31.20 -28.31
C GLY A 25 10.69 -32.24 -28.25
N VAL A 26 9.66 -31.95 -27.45
CA VAL A 26 8.39 -32.70 -27.43
C VAL A 26 7.24 -31.70 -27.44
N GLU A 27 6.43 -31.71 -28.49
CA GLU A 27 5.19 -30.93 -28.58
C GLU A 27 4.16 -31.43 -27.54
N CYS A 28 3.60 -30.52 -26.74
CA CYS A 28 2.44 -30.80 -25.88
C CYS A 28 1.16 -30.85 -26.72
N ILE A 29 0.59 -32.05 -26.91
CA ILE A 29 -0.75 -32.24 -27.48
C ILE A 29 -1.80 -32.21 -26.34
N ALA A 30 -2.87 -31.44 -26.53
CA ALA A 30 -4.01 -31.40 -25.61
C ALA A 30 -4.68 -32.79 -25.50
N ARG A 31 -4.84 -33.29 -24.27
CA ARG A 31 -5.63 -34.50 -24.00
C ARG A 31 -7.11 -34.22 -24.25
N PHE A 32 -7.64 -34.73 -25.36
CA PHE A 32 -9.08 -34.86 -25.56
C PHE A 32 -9.54 -36.18 -24.92
N GLN A 33 -10.43 -36.12 -23.94
CA GLN A 33 -11.05 -37.32 -23.36
C GLN A 33 -12.38 -37.57 -24.06
N GLN A 34 -12.39 -38.51 -24.98
CA GLN A 34 -13.58 -38.95 -25.70
C GLN A 34 -14.30 -40.00 -24.83
N PHE A 35 -15.52 -39.68 -24.39
CA PHE A 35 -16.36 -40.64 -23.67
C PHE A 35 -16.99 -41.61 -24.68
N ASP A 36 -16.69 -42.90 -24.55
CA ASP A 36 -17.37 -43.97 -25.27
C ASP A 36 -18.63 -44.37 -24.49
N PHE A 37 -19.81 -44.17 -25.07
CA PHE A 37 -21.10 -44.37 -24.42
C PHE A 37 -21.60 -45.83 -24.50
N ASN A 38 -20.79 -46.76 -25.00
CA ASN A 38 -21.14 -48.18 -25.09
C ASN A 38 -20.59 -49.03 -23.94
N ASP A 39 -19.96 -48.42 -22.93
CA ASP A 39 -19.40 -49.16 -21.80
C ASP A 39 -20.52 -49.52 -20.79
N GLU A 40 -20.74 -50.82 -20.56
CA GLU A 40 -21.84 -51.39 -19.75
C GLU A 40 -21.80 -51.01 -18.25
N ASN A 41 -20.86 -50.16 -17.82
CA ASN A 41 -20.65 -49.81 -16.41
C ASN A 41 -21.19 -48.43 -15.99
N THR A 42 -21.99 -47.75 -16.81
CA THR A 42 -22.64 -46.50 -16.40
C THR A 42 -24.09 -46.72 -15.98
N THR A 43 -24.36 -46.56 -14.68
CA THR A 43 -25.68 -46.65 -14.03
C THR A 43 -26.67 -45.53 -14.41
N LEU A 44 -26.47 -44.88 -15.56
CA LEU A 44 -27.30 -43.80 -16.08
C LEU A 44 -27.96 -44.26 -17.38
N THR A 45 -29.19 -44.76 -17.27
CA THR A 45 -29.99 -45.17 -18.43
C THR A 45 -30.23 -43.98 -19.38
N HIS A 46 -29.94 -44.19 -20.67
CA HIS A 46 -30.07 -43.24 -21.79
C HIS A 46 -31.44 -42.52 -21.86
N ALA A 47 -32.49 -43.13 -21.27
CA ALA A 47 -33.84 -42.56 -21.18
C ALA A 47 -33.96 -41.36 -20.21
N ARG A 48 -33.17 -41.30 -19.14
CA ARG A 48 -33.23 -40.21 -18.14
C ARG A 48 -32.54 -38.92 -18.63
N VAL A 49 -31.43 -39.07 -19.35
CA VAL A 49 -30.68 -37.94 -19.93
C VAL A 49 -31.47 -37.31 -21.09
N ASN A 50 -32.05 -38.13 -21.97
CA ASN A 50 -32.91 -37.63 -23.04
C ASN A 50 -34.16 -36.91 -22.50
N GLY A 51 -34.79 -37.43 -21.45
CA GLY A 51 -35.93 -36.75 -20.81
C GLY A 51 -35.58 -35.41 -20.18
N TYR A 52 -34.39 -35.27 -19.59
CA TYR A 52 -33.91 -34.00 -19.04
C TYR A 52 -33.59 -32.98 -20.15
N VAL A 53 -32.93 -33.41 -21.22
CA VAL A 53 -32.62 -32.57 -22.38
C VAL A 53 -33.90 -32.09 -23.09
N GLU A 54 -34.89 -32.96 -23.24
CA GLU A 54 -36.20 -32.59 -23.80
C GLU A 54 -36.98 -31.64 -22.89
N SER A 55 -36.91 -31.84 -21.56
CA SER A 55 -37.49 -30.90 -20.58
C SER A 55 -36.83 -29.53 -20.66
N LEU A 56 -35.50 -29.47 -20.83
CA LEU A 56 -34.75 -28.22 -21.00
C LEU A 56 -35.12 -27.53 -22.32
N ARG A 57 -35.19 -28.26 -23.42
CA ARG A 57 -35.63 -27.71 -24.72
C ARG A 57 -37.05 -27.15 -24.65
N ARG A 58 -37.97 -27.84 -23.96
CA ARG A 58 -39.33 -27.34 -23.74
C ARG A 58 -39.33 -26.06 -22.89
N ARG A 59 -38.48 -25.99 -21.87
CA ARG A 59 -38.39 -24.81 -21.00
C ARG A 59 -37.78 -23.59 -21.71
N VAL A 60 -36.79 -23.82 -22.58
CA VAL A 60 -36.22 -22.77 -23.44
C VAL A 60 -37.28 -22.22 -24.40
N ALA A 61 -38.02 -23.10 -25.08
CA ALA A 61 -39.11 -22.69 -25.98
C ALA A 61 -40.22 -21.90 -25.24
N GLU A 62 -40.58 -22.32 -24.03
CA GLU A 62 -41.57 -21.61 -23.19
C GLU A 62 -41.08 -20.20 -22.80
N LEU A 63 -39.78 -20.04 -22.52
CA LEU A 63 -39.19 -18.76 -22.15
C LEU A 63 -39.06 -17.83 -23.36
N GLU A 64 -38.67 -18.35 -24.53
CA GLU A 64 -38.61 -17.59 -25.78
C GLU A 64 -40.00 -17.03 -26.17
N GLU A 65 -41.05 -17.82 -25.97
CA GLU A 65 -42.42 -17.36 -26.23
C GLU A 65 -42.87 -16.28 -25.23
N LYS A 66 -42.51 -16.41 -23.95
CA LYS A 66 -42.77 -15.37 -22.94
C LYS A 66 -42.05 -14.07 -23.25
N ILE A 67 -40.82 -14.13 -23.77
CA ILE A 67 -40.05 -12.95 -24.21
C ILE A 67 -40.75 -12.28 -25.40
N LYS A 68 -41.15 -13.04 -26.43
CA LYS A 68 -41.89 -12.49 -27.58
C LYS A 68 -43.21 -11.82 -27.19
N VAL A 69 -43.95 -12.42 -26.26
CA VAL A 69 -45.20 -11.83 -25.74
C VAL A 69 -44.92 -10.55 -24.94
N ALA A 70 -43.84 -10.51 -24.15
CA ALA A 70 -43.46 -9.32 -23.40
C ALA A 70 -43.01 -8.18 -24.33
N GLU A 71 -42.25 -8.49 -25.38
CA GLU A 71 -41.84 -7.53 -26.41
C GLU A 71 -43.04 -6.99 -27.19
N GLN A 72 -43.99 -7.85 -27.60
CA GLN A 72 -45.22 -7.39 -28.24
C GLN A 72 -46.09 -6.51 -27.33
N LYS A 73 -46.17 -6.82 -26.03
CA LYS A 73 -46.84 -5.95 -25.05
C LYS A 73 -46.14 -4.60 -24.90
N HIS A 74 -44.81 -4.59 -24.93
CA HIS A 74 -44.03 -3.36 -24.82
C HIS A 74 -44.19 -2.47 -26.07
N VAL A 75 -44.25 -3.08 -27.26
CA VAL A 75 -44.50 -2.38 -28.53
C VAL A 75 -45.94 -1.87 -28.61
N GLN A 76 -46.94 -2.65 -28.17
CA GLN A 76 -48.34 -2.20 -28.12
C GLN A 76 -48.57 -1.06 -27.11
N ALA A 77 -47.87 -1.07 -25.96
CA ALA A 77 -47.91 0.02 -24.99
C ALA A 77 -47.33 1.34 -25.54
N ARG A 78 -46.37 1.26 -26.47
CA ARG A 78 -45.82 2.43 -27.19
C ARG A 78 -46.73 2.96 -28.29
N HIS A 79 -47.52 2.11 -28.94
CA HIS A 79 -48.47 2.55 -29.98
C HIS A 79 -49.80 3.08 -29.42
N ALA A 80 -50.16 2.74 -28.17
CA ALA A 80 -51.36 3.26 -27.52
C ALA A 80 -51.20 4.67 -26.91
N SER A 81 -49.98 5.21 -26.79
CA SER A 81 -49.72 6.53 -26.18
C SER A 81 -49.58 7.70 -27.17
N LEU A 82 -49.88 7.48 -28.46
CA LEU A 82 -49.63 8.45 -29.55
C LEU A 82 -50.87 8.81 -30.36
N GLY A 83 -52.05 8.84 -29.75
CA GLY A 83 -53.25 9.33 -30.41
C GLY A 83 -54.37 9.70 -29.46
N THR A 84 -54.41 10.96 -28.99
CA THR A 84 -55.61 11.82 -28.91
C THR A 84 -55.23 13.18 -28.34
N VAL A 85 -55.53 14.23 -29.11
CA VAL A 85 -55.35 15.65 -28.81
C VAL A 85 -56.60 16.21 -28.12
N ASP A 86 -56.37 17.08 -27.12
CA ASP A 86 -57.21 18.11 -26.48
C ASP A 86 -58.56 17.77 -25.80
N VAL A 87 -58.69 18.15 -24.50
CA VAL A 87 -59.48 19.29 -23.99
C VAL A 87 -59.48 19.31 -22.43
N VAL A 88 -59.13 20.48 -21.89
CA VAL A 88 -59.28 21.13 -20.56
C VAL A 88 -60.12 20.45 -19.43
N SER A 89 -59.47 20.29 -18.25
CA SER A 89 -59.80 20.50 -16.79
C SER A 89 -61.23 20.22 -16.20
N PRO A 90 -61.49 20.15 -14.84
CA PRO A 90 -60.62 20.36 -13.65
C PRO A 90 -60.84 19.42 -12.40
N ILE A 91 -60.00 19.59 -11.36
CA ILE A 91 -60.27 19.52 -9.89
C ILE A 91 -60.85 18.21 -9.28
N ASN A 92 -60.13 17.56 -8.34
CA ASN A 92 -60.29 17.74 -6.87
C ASN A 92 -59.44 16.72 -6.06
N GLY A 93 -58.76 17.17 -4.99
CA GLY A 93 -58.24 16.24 -3.96
C GLY A 93 -56.94 16.63 -3.25
N LYS A 94 -56.97 17.72 -2.47
CA LYS A 94 -56.26 17.98 -1.19
C LYS A 94 -55.18 16.93 -0.80
N ARG A 95 -53.93 17.28 -0.48
CA ARG A 95 -53.55 18.15 0.65
C ARG A 95 -52.02 18.43 0.70
N ARG A 96 -51.69 19.71 0.87
CA ARG A 96 -50.57 20.35 1.61
C ARG A 96 -49.10 20.09 1.24
N ARG A 97 -48.63 21.07 0.45
CA ARG A 97 -47.32 21.74 0.39
C ARG A 97 -46.68 22.08 1.76
N SER A 98 -45.35 21.99 1.84
CA SER A 98 -44.52 23.01 2.49
C SER A 98 -43.22 23.20 1.69
N ASN A 99 -42.89 24.48 1.44
CA ASN A 99 -41.85 25.00 0.56
C ASN A 99 -40.44 24.91 1.15
N PHE A 100 -39.42 24.94 0.28
CA PHE A 100 -38.16 25.70 0.28
C PHE A 100 -37.18 24.93 -0.63
N GLY A 101 -36.45 25.47 -1.60
CA GLY A 101 -36.30 26.81 -2.17
C GLY A 101 -35.26 26.66 -3.30
N SER A 102 -35.57 27.23 -4.48
CA SER A 102 -34.66 27.79 -5.48
C SER A 102 -33.18 27.36 -5.45
N VAL A 103 -32.74 26.55 -6.42
CA VAL A 103 -31.36 26.59 -6.92
C VAL A 103 -31.38 27.06 -8.37
N SER A 104 -30.67 28.16 -8.59
CA SER A 104 -30.46 28.83 -9.87
C SER A 104 -29.80 27.90 -10.90
N SER A 105 -30.41 27.84 -12.07
CA SER A 105 -29.83 27.29 -13.30
C SER A 105 -28.79 28.26 -13.87
N ALA A 106 -27.54 27.80 -14.03
CA ALA A 106 -26.59 28.37 -14.98
C ALA A 106 -26.40 27.39 -16.15
N PRO A 107 -26.17 27.88 -17.39
CA PRO A 107 -26.39 27.10 -18.60
C PRO A 107 -25.16 26.27 -18.96
N ALA A 108 -25.31 24.95 -19.03
CA ALA A 108 -24.35 24.09 -19.71
C ALA A 108 -24.83 23.88 -21.15
N ASN A 109 -24.19 24.61 -22.06
CA ASN A 109 -24.33 24.43 -23.49
C ASN A 109 -23.59 23.13 -23.88
N GLN A 110 -24.30 22.02 -24.02
CA GLN A 110 -23.79 20.83 -24.69
C GLN A 110 -24.80 20.41 -25.75
N GLN A 111 -24.44 20.70 -27.00
CA GLN A 111 -25.03 20.10 -28.18
C GLN A 111 -24.74 18.60 -28.15
N ILE A 112 -25.79 17.79 -28.09
CA ILE A 112 -25.74 16.35 -28.31
C ILE A 112 -25.75 16.15 -29.83
N PRO A 113 -24.73 15.52 -30.46
CA PRO A 113 -24.94 14.90 -31.75
C PRO A 113 -25.69 13.58 -31.52
N ALA A 114 -26.86 13.48 -32.12
CA ALA A 114 -27.62 12.25 -32.23
C ALA A 114 -26.89 11.23 -33.12
N ASN A 115 -27.09 9.95 -32.80
CA ASN A 115 -26.68 8.73 -33.52
C ASN A 115 -25.27 8.17 -33.23
N GLY A 116 -25.26 7.17 -32.35
CA GLY A 116 -24.24 6.11 -32.27
C GLY A 116 -24.84 4.96 -31.47
N GLU A 117 -24.89 3.77 -32.06
CA GLU A 117 -25.54 2.56 -31.53
C GLU A 117 -25.06 2.21 -30.11
N GLU A 118 -25.99 2.10 -29.16
CA GLU A 118 -25.73 1.67 -27.78
C GLU A 118 -25.38 0.17 -27.73
N GLN A 119 -24.13 -0.18 -27.99
CA GLN A 119 -23.56 -1.43 -27.48
C GLN A 119 -22.98 -1.17 -26.09
N SER A 120 -23.86 -1.01 -25.09
CA SER A 120 -23.45 -0.99 -23.69
C SER A 120 -22.86 -2.36 -23.34
N SER A 121 -21.57 -2.42 -23.05
CA SER A 121 -20.90 -3.67 -22.73
C SER A 121 -21.37 -4.21 -21.37
N VAL A 122 -21.20 -5.51 -21.12
CA VAL A 122 -21.47 -6.11 -19.80
C VAL A 122 -20.66 -5.38 -18.71
N GLN A 123 -19.44 -4.95 -19.01
CA GLN A 123 -18.61 -4.17 -18.10
C GLN A 123 -19.21 -2.79 -17.78
N ASP A 124 -19.80 -2.12 -18.77
CA ASP A 124 -20.47 -0.83 -18.56
C ASP A 124 -21.72 -0.99 -17.69
N THR A 125 -22.49 -2.07 -17.90
CA THR A 125 -23.66 -2.37 -17.06
C THR A 125 -23.27 -2.74 -15.63
N MET A 126 -22.21 -3.53 -15.43
CA MET A 126 -21.69 -3.88 -14.10
C MET A 126 -21.13 -2.64 -13.38
N SER A 127 -20.43 -1.77 -14.10
CA SER A 127 -19.99 -0.48 -13.60
C SER A 127 -21.18 0.39 -13.20
N ALA A 128 -22.23 0.47 -14.03
CA ALA A 128 -23.45 1.20 -13.72
C ALA A 128 -24.20 0.65 -12.50
N ILE A 129 -24.27 -0.67 -12.33
CA ILE A 129 -24.86 -1.30 -11.13
C ILE A 129 -24.02 -0.99 -9.89
N GLY A 130 -22.70 -1.07 -9.98
CA GLY A 130 -21.79 -0.63 -8.90
C GLY A 130 -22.05 0.83 -8.51
N LEU A 131 -22.16 1.72 -9.50
CA LEU A 131 -22.48 3.13 -9.29
C LEU A 131 -23.86 3.33 -8.64
N LEU A 132 -24.86 2.51 -8.97
CA LEU A 132 -26.19 2.57 -8.36
C LEU A 132 -26.20 2.04 -6.92
N SER A 133 -25.49 0.93 -6.65
CA SER A 133 -25.30 0.38 -5.30
C SER A 133 -24.63 1.40 -4.39
N ASN A 134 -23.56 2.04 -4.88
CA ASN A 134 -22.83 3.06 -4.14
C ASN A 134 -23.70 4.29 -3.84
N LYS A 135 -24.52 4.73 -4.81
CA LYS A 135 -25.52 5.78 -4.59
C LYS A 135 -26.57 5.40 -3.54
N ALA A 136 -27.02 4.15 -3.52
CA ALA A 136 -27.98 3.66 -2.54
C ALA A 136 -27.39 3.62 -1.12
N MET A 137 -26.08 3.39 -0.99
CA MET A 137 -25.36 3.38 0.29
C MET A 137 -24.87 4.77 0.74
N ALA A 138 -25.27 5.85 0.05
CA ALA A 138 -24.81 7.21 0.32
C ALA A 138 -23.27 7.38 0.28
N GLU A 139 -22.58 6.64 -0.60
CA GLU A 139 -21.14 6.81 -0.79
C GLU A 139 -20.84 8.21 -1.35
N SER A 140 -19.94 8.93 -0.66
CA SER A 140 -19.57 10.31 -0.99
C SER A 140 -18.76 10.33 -2.28
N ARG A 141 -19.22 11.08 -3.29
CA ARG A 141 -18.50 11.18 -4.58
C ARG A 141 -17.33 12.14 -4.43
N THR A 142 -16.21 11.81 -5.08
CA THR A 142 -14.99 12.63 -5.14
C THR A 142 -15.19 14.09 -5.56
N ASN A 143 -16.32 14.43 -6.22
CA ASN A 143 -16.61 15.78 -6.74
C ASN A 143 -17.88 16.44 -6.17
N THR A 144 -18.57 15.84 -5.19
CA THR A 144 -19.70 16.51 -4.53
C THR A 144 -19.26 16.97 -3.16
N GLY A 145 -19.19 18.28 -2.94
CA GLY A 145 -18.68 18.93 -1.72
C GLY A 145 -19.43 18.53 -0.44
N ASP A 146 -19.16 17.33 0.04
CA ASP A 146 -19.80 16.70 1.18
C ASP A 146 -19.13 17.19 2.47
N LYS A 147 -19.59 18.35 2.94
CA LYS A 147 -19.13 19.00 4.18
C LYS A 147 -19.09 18.05 5.39
N PRO A 148 -20.08 17.17 5.67
CA PRO A 148 -20.01 16.28 6.83
C PRO A 148 -18.87 15.25 6.72
N HIS A 149 -18.59 14.69 5.55
CA HIS A 149 -17.46 13.78 5.35
C HIS A 149 -16.12 14.48 5.62
N LYS A 150 -15.96 15.73 5.16
CA LYS A 150 -14.76 16.54 5.42
C LYS A 150 -14.54 16.82 6.90
N LEU A 151 -15.62 17.14 7.63
CA LEU A 151 -15.56 17.35 9.09
C LEU A 151 -15.17 16.05 9.82
N ALA A 152 -15.74 14.91 9.42
CA ALA A 152 -15.40 13.61 9.98
C ALA A 152 -13.93 13.21 9.72
N ILE A 153 -13.39 13.52 8.54
CA ILE A 153 -11.96 13.31 8.24
C ILE A 153 -11.08 14.16 9.16
N ILE A 154 -11.38 15.45 9.31
CA ILE A 154 -10.61 16.36 10.19
C ILE A 154 -10.60 15.82 11.62
N GLU A 155 -11.75 15.38 12.12
CA GLU A 155 -11.88 14.84 13.46
C GLU A 155 -11.13 13.52 13.63
N SER A 156 -11.16 12.65 12.61
CA SER A 156 -10.41 11.39 12.59
C SER A 156 -8.89 11.63 12.61
N ILE A 157 -8.41 12.57 11.79
CA ILE A 157 -7.00 12.98 11.78
C ILE A 157 -6.62 13.56 13.14
N SER A 158 -7.43 14.49 13.67
CA SER A 158 -7.18 15.12 14.98
C SER A 158 -7.12 14.09 16.11
N ALA A 159 -8.01 13.10 16.10
CA ALA A 159 -8.01 12.01 17.07
C ALA A 159 -6.74 11.14 16.96
N ALA A 160 -6.28 10.82 15.75
CA ALA A 160 -5.04 10.08 15.57
C ALA A 160 -3.79 10.87 16.01
N LEU A 161 -3.77 12.18 15.75
CA LEU A 161 -2.70 13.09 16.16
C LEU A 161 -2.67 13.31 17.69
N ALA A 162 -3.81 13.19 18.36
CA ALA A 162 -3.90 13.35 19.82
C ALA A 162 -3.34 12.16 20.62
N VAL A 163 -3.07 11.04 19.96
CA VAL A 163 -2.41 9.88 20.59
C VAL A 163 -0.91 10.15 20.66
N ASP A 164 -0.38 10.41 21.85
CA ASP A 164 1.07 10.61 22.05
C ASP A 164 1.83 9.31 21.75
N GLY A 165 2.74 9.36 20.78
CA GLY A 165 3.61 8.24 20.40
C GLY A 165 4.63 7.85 21.48
N ARG A 166 4.90 8.73 22.46
CA ARG A 166 5.76 8.40 23.62
C ARG A 166 5.03 7.51 24.62
N ASN A 167 3.76 7.81 24.85
CA ASN A 167 2.92 7.01 25.73
C ASN A 167 1.44 7.06 25.29
N PRO A 168 0.95 5.99 24.64
CA PRO A 168 -0.43 5.94 24.17
C PRO A 168 -1.45 5.96 25.32
N SER A 169 -1.07 5.60 26.55
CA SER A 169 -1.95 5.68 27.72
C SER A 169 -2.23 7.11 28.18
N LYS A 170 -1.49 8.10 27.65
CA LYS A 170 -1.68 9.53 27.91
C LYS A 170 -2.42 10.24 26.77
N ALA A 171 -3.00 9.48 25.83
CA ALA A 171 -3.84 10.05 24.79
C ALA A 171 -4.92 10.95 25.41
N SER A 172 -4.91 12.23 25.04
CA SER A 172 -5.88 13.19 25.55
C SER A 172 -6.89 13.52 24.46
N SER A 173 -8.17 13.57 24.81
CA SER A 173 -9.21 14.07 23.91
C SER A 173 -9.16 15.60 23.74
N SER A 174 -8.39 16.30 24.58
CA SER A 174 -8.12 17.72 24.40
C SER A 174 -7.22 17.87 23.18
N GLN A 175 -7.60 18.73 22.23
CA GLN A 175 -6.77 19.10 21.08
C GLN A 175 -5.30 19.19 21.49
N PRO A 176 -4.35 18.69 20.68
CA PRO A 176 -2.94 18.92 20.96
C PRO A 176 -2.80 20.42 21.22
N ALA A 177 -2.36 20.76 22.42
CA ALA A 177 -2.23 22.13 22.88
C ALA A 177 -1.04 22.74 22.12
N TYR A 178 -1.20 22.98 20.83
CA TYR A 178 -0.31 23.79 20.02
C TYR A 178 -0.56 25.25 20.41
N VAL A 179 -0.22 25.57 21.66
CA VAL A 179 -0.14 26.94 22.16
C VAL A 179 1.12 27.54 21.56
N MET A 180 1.03 27.89 20.29
CA MET A 180 1.88 28.89 19.68
C MET A 180 0.96 30.02 19.23
N ASP A 181 1.34 31.22 19.68
CA ASP A 181 0.92 32.51 19.12
C ASP A 181 0.94 32.40 17.59
N ASP A 182 0.04 33.07 16.87
CA ASP A 182 -0.05 33.02 15.39
C ASP A 182 1.17 33.66 14.68
N GLN A 183 2.32 33.73 15.37
CA GLN A 183 3.59 34.16 14.84
C GLN A 183 4.11 33.13 13.83
N LEU A 184 4.32 33.62 12.61
CA LEU A 184 4.96 32.91 11.52
C LEU A 184 6.30 32.33 11.99
N ILE A 185 6.57 31.05 11.68
CA ILE A 185 7.88 30.45 11.94
C ILE A 185 8.84 30.96 10.84
N PRO A 186 9.82 31.83 11.15
CA PRO A 186 10.74 32.32 10.14
C PRO A 186 11.65 31.17 9.69
N LEU A 187 11.40 30.66 8.48
CA LEU A 187 12.25 29.67 7.84
C LEU A 187 13.48 30.36 7.25
N THR A 188 14.67 29.87 7.57
CA THR A 188 15.90 30.31 6.91
C THR A 188 16.49 29.17 6.11
N ARG A 189 16.95 29.47 4.88
CA ARG A 189 17.56 28.47 3.98
C ARG A 189 18.70 27.70 4.66
N ASN A 190 19.53 28.39 5.43
CA ASN A 190 20.67 27.80 6.14
C ASN A 190 20.28 26.66 7.09
N LEU A 191 19.12 26.77 7.76
CA LEU A 191 18.66 25.75 8.71
C LEU A 191 17.85 24.64 8.05
N THR A 192 17.26 24.90 6.90
CA THR A 192 16.18 24.06 6.35
C THR A 192 16.53 23.33 5.07
N LEU A 193 17.52 23.81 4.32
CA LEU A 193 17.93 23.21 3.04
C LEU A 193 18.46 21.78 3.19
N SER A 194 19.36 21.53 4.15
CA SER A 194 19.91 20.19 4.38
C SER A 194 18.85 19.18 4.85
N PRO A 195 18.00 19.50 5.85
CA PRO A 195 16.83 18.68 6.17
C PRO A 195 15.92 18.41 4.98
N PHE A 196 15.61 19.45 4.20
CA PHE A 196 14.74 19.33 3.04
C PHE A 196 15.28 18.37 1.98
N HIS A 197 16.56 18.48 1.61
CA HIS A 197 17.20 17.53 0.69
C HIS A 197 17.20 16.10 1.24
N ARG A 198 17.40 15.92 2.55
CA ARG A 198 17.30 14.59 3.17
C ARG A 198 15.92 13.98 2.99
N PHE A 199 14.86 14.79 3.09
CA PHE A 199 13.50 14.33 2.79
C PHE A 199 13.34 13.97 1.30
N LEU A 200 13.85 14.79 0.38
CA LEU A 200 13.81 14.48 -1.05
C LEU A 200 14.53 13.18 -1.40
N ASP A 201 15.68 12.91 -0.78
CA ASP A 201 16.40 11.64 -0.97
C ASP A 201 15.60 10.45 -0.45
N TRP A 202 14.86 10.64 0.65
CA TRP A 202 13.99 9.63 1.24
C TRP A 202 12.64 9.47 0.50
N SER A 203 12.24 10.44 -0.32
CA SER A 203 10.93 10.46 -1.01
C SER A 203 10.73 9.34 -2.05
N VAL A 204 11.71 8.47 -2.25
CA VAL A 204 11.55 7.21 -3.01
C VAL A 204 10.44 6.30 -2.45
N TRP A 205 10.10 6.44 -1.17
CA TRP A 205 8.96 5.75 -0.54
C TRP A 205 7.60 6.42 -0.85
N LEU A 206 7.63 7.58 -1.50
CA LEU A 206 6.49 8.43 -1.84
C LEU A 206 6.56 8.89 -3.31
N PRO A 207 6.63 7.97 -4.29
CA PRO A 207 6.81 8.29 -5.72
C PRO A 207 5.72 9.18 -6.33
N HIS A 208 4.60 9.39 -5.64
CA HIS A 208 3.56 10.36 -6.03
C HIS A 208 4.00 11.82 -5.83
N ILE A 209 5.06 12.07 -5.04
CA ILE A 209 5.62 13.41 -4.80
C ILE A 209 6.50 13.80 -5.99
N ASP A 210 6.16 14.93 -6.59
CA ASP A 210 6.98 15.59 -7.60
C ASP A 210 8.05 16.44 -6.91
N GLU A 211 9.31 16.00 -6.97
CA GLU A 211 10.44 16.66 -6.30
C GLU A 211 10.67 18.09 -6.81
N ASN A 212 10.48 18.33 -8.11
CA ASN A 212 10.68 19.65 -8.70
C ASN A 212 9.59 20.60 -8.18
N ARG A 213 8.34 20.17 -8.24
CA ARG A 213 7.20 20.95 -7.71
C ARG A 213 7.35 21.20 -6.21
N LEU A 214 7.83 20.23 -5.44
CA LEU A 214 8.06 20.39 -4.01
C LEU A 214 9.20 21.37 -3.72
N TYR A 215 10.27 21.35 -4.52
CA TYR A 215 11.38 22.31 -4.41
C TYR A 215 10.92 23.73 -4.74
N GLU A 216 10.11 23.91 -5.78
CA GLU A 216 9.48 25.20 -6.12
C GLU A 216 8.59 25.71 -4.98
N GLN A 217 7.79 24.84 -4.36
CA GLN A 217 6.98 25.19 -3.18
C GLN A 217 7.87 25.65 -2.02
N TYR A 218 8.97 24.94 -1.76
CA TYR A 218 9.92 25.30 -0.71
C TYR A 218 10.54 26.69 -0.93
N GLU A 219 11.02 26.97 -2.15
CA GLU A 219 11.60 28.28 -2.47
C GLU A 219 10.55 29.40 -2.38
N ALA A 220 9.34 29.18 -2.88
CA ALA A 220 8.25 30.15 -2.77
C ALA A 220 7.89 30.45 -1.30
N VAL A 221 7.87 29.44 -0.42
CA VAL A 221 7.61 29.63 1.01
C VAL A 221 8.72 30.42 1.71
N LEU A 222 9.98 30.30 1.25
CA LEU A 222 11.10 31.10 1.78
C LEU A 222 11.06 32.57 1.31
N GLU A 223 10.63 32.82 0.07
CA GLU A 223 10.57 34.17 -0.51
C GLU A 223 9.33 34.96 -0.06
N THR A 224 8.29 34.28 0.39
CA THR A 224 7.02 34.92 0.75
C THR A 224 7.16 35.77 2.03
N SER A 225 7.10 37.09 1.87
CA SER A 225 6.75 38.03 2.95
C SER A 225 5.22 38.21 2.97
N ASP A 226 4.59 38.14 4.14
CA ASP A 226 3.16 37.87 4.36
C ASP A 226 2.16 38.98 3.92
N GLN A 227 2.53 39.88 3.01
CA GLN A 227 1.65 40.96 2.57
C GLN A 227 0.67 40.49 1.49
N GLY A 228 -0.51 40.00 1.92
CA GLY A 228 -1.74 40.01 1.12
C GLY A 228 -2.05 38.75 0.30
N ILE A 229 -1.57 37.57 0.70
CA ILE A 229 -1.77 36.33 -0.07
C ILE A 229 -2.95 35.51 0.48
N ASP A 230 -3.75 34.94 -0.43
CA ASP A 230 -4.87 34.04 -0.13
C ASP A 230 -4.40 32.81 0.68
N PRO A 231 -4.88 32.62 1.93
CA PRO A 231 -4.49 31.50 2.77
C PRO A 231 -4.88 30.15 2.17
N VAL A 232 -5.93 30.09 1.35
CA VAL A 232 -6.39 28.83 0.73
C VAL A 232 -5.39 28.34 -0.31
N ARG A 233 -4.83 29.24 -1.11
CA ARG A 233 -3.86 28.89 -2.18
C ARG A 233 -2.48 28.54 -1.65
N THR A 234 -2.10 29.09 -0.50
CA THR A 234 -0.76 28.89 0.10
C THR A 234 -0.72 27.77 1.13
N ALA A 235 -1.87 27.29 1.60
CA ALA A 235 -1.94 26.27 2.64
C ALA A 235 -1.22 24.97 2.25
N LEU A 236 -1.48 24.42 1.06
CA LEU A 236 -0.85 23.16 0.63
C LEU A 236 0.68 23.30 0.42
N PRO A 237 1.20 24.30 -0.32
CA PRO A 237 2.65 24.53 -0.40
C PRO A 237 3.32 24.67 0.97
N ARG A 238 2.75 25.50 1.87
CA ARG A 238 3.28 25.68 3.23
C ARG A 238 3.24 24.38 4.03
N PHE A 239 2.15 23.63 3.94
CA PHE A 239 2.02 22.31 4.59
C PHE A 239 3.11 21.35 4.13
N ASN A 240 3.29 21.21 2.81
CA ASN A 240 4.28 20.33 2.21
C ASN A 240 5.70 20.71 2.62
N THR A 241 6.04 22.01 2.56
CA THR A 241 7.33 22.53 2.99
C THR A 241 7.60 22.27 4.47
N TYR A 242 6.62 22.58 5.35
CA TYR A 242 6.78 22.38 6.79
C TYR A 242 6.97 20.91 7.15
N LEU A 243 6.19 19.99 6.57
CA LEU A 243 6.34 18.56 6.81
C LEU A 243 7.64 18.01 6.23
N ALA A 244 8.01 18.36 4.99
CA ALA A 244 9.25 17.92 4.38
C ALA A 244 10.47 18.31 5.24
N VAL A 245 10.52 19.56 5.70
CA VAL A 245 11.59 20.04 6.60
C VAL A 245 11.53 19.34 7.97
N ALA A 246 10.35 19.22 8.58
CA ALA A 246 10.20 18.59 9.89
C ALA A 246 10.58 17.10 9.89
N ILE A 247 10.19 16.36 8.85
CA ILE A 247 10.58 14.97 8.64
C ILE A 247 12.10 14.89 8.43
N GLY A 248 12.65 15.74 7.55
CA GLY A 248 14.09 15.80 7.29
C GLY A 248 14.95 16.14 8.51
N ILE A 249 14.44 16.99 9.41
CA ILE A 249 15.06 17.29 10.71
C ILE A 249 15.01 16.03 11.59
N SER A 250 13.86 15.37 11.65
CA SER A 250 13.62 14.18 12.47
C SER A 250 14.50 13.00 12.04
N MET A 251 14.91 12.94 10.77
CA MET A 251 15.86 11.98 10.22
C MET A 251 17.34 12.36 10.46
N SER A 252 17.63 13.60 10.89
CA SER A 252 18.99 14.14 10.98
C SER A 252 19.71 13.81 12.29
N PRO A 253 21.06 13.80 12.31
CA PRO A 253 21.84 13.74 13.56
C PRO A 253 21.50 14.86 14.54
N ASP A 254 21.12 16.02 14.03
CA ASP A 254 20.72 17.17 14.82
C ASP A 254 19.25 17.11 15.29
N ALA A 255 18.56 15.98 15.12
CA ALA A 255 17.15 15.81 15.52
C ALA A 255 16.91 16.22 16.98
N GLY A 256 17.86 15.95 17.89
CA GLY A 256 17.77 16.39 19.28
C GLY A 256 17.79 17.91 19.44
N ARG A 257 18.66 18.61 18.70
CA ARG A 257 18.82 20.07 18.76
C ARG A 257 17.67 20.82 18.10
N LEU A 258 17.15 20.28 17.00
CA LEU A 258 16.09 20.90 16.19
C LEU A 258 14.71 20.27 16.45
N SER A 259 14.56 19.45 17.49
CA SER A 259 13.30 18.77 17.84
C SER A 259 12.13 19.73 18.06
N SER A 260 12.38 20.88 18.72
CA SER A 260 11.39 21.93 18.94
C SER A 260 10.93 22.56 17.63
N LEU A 261 11.86 22.87 16.72
CA LEU A 261 11.55 23.41 15.40
C LEU A 261 10.71 22.41 14.59
N ALA A 262 11.09 21.14 14.54
CA ALA A 262 10.33 20.11 13.84
C ALA A 262 8.90 19.97 14.41
N SER A 263 8.76 20.01 15.74
CA SER A 263 7.45 19.96 16.41
C SER A 263 6.60 21.21 16.10
N ASN A 264 7.22 22.40 16.07
CA ASN A 264 6.53 23.64 15.73
C ASN A 264 6.09 23.68 14.25
N LEU A 265 6.94 23.20 13.33
CA LEU A 265 6.59 23.09 11.91
C LEU A 265 5.44 22.11 11.69
N HIS A 266 5.47 20.95 12.36
CA HIS A 266 4.37 20.00 12.34
C HIS A 266 3.07 20.61 12.88
N ALA A 267 3.13 21.30 14.03
CA ALA A 267 2.00 22.02 14.60
C ALA A 267 1.40 23.06 13.63
N ALA A 268 2.26 23.87 13.01
CA ALA A 268 1.86 24.88 12.05
C ALA A 268 1.21 24.25 10.81
N ALA A 269 1.73 23.12 10.33
CA ALA A 269 1.14 22.41 9.21
C ALA A 269 -0.24 21.83 9.55
N VAL A 270 -0.42 21.25 10.74
CA VAL A 270 -1.73 20.73 11.18
C VAL A 270 -2.79 21.86 11.22
N LYS A 271 -2.41 23.08 11.60
CA LYS A 271 -3.31 24.26 11.53
C LYS A 271 -3.74 24.62 10.11
N LEU A 272 -2.97 24.24 9.07
CA LEU A 272 -3.31 24.48 7.66
C LEU A 272 -4.31 23.48 7.10
N LEU A 273 -4.44 22.31 7.74
CA LEU A 273 -5.25 21.19 7.26
C LEU A 273 -6.72 21.56 6.99
N PRO A 274 -7.43 22.33 7.83
CA PRO A 274 -8.78 22.77 7.49
C PRO A 274 -8.82 23.50 6.15
N PHE A 275 -7.92 24.43 5.85
CA PHE A 275 -7.93 25.17 4.59
C PHE A 275 -7.74 24.25 3.37
N ILE A 276 -6.85 23.26 3.49
CA ILE A 276 -6.57 22.28 2.43
C ILE A 276 -7.79 21.38 2.20
N LEU A 277 -8.37 20.82 3.26
CA LEU A 277 -9.50 19.89 3.12
C LEU A 277 -10.77 20.56 2.59
N HIS A 278 -10.91 21.87 2.75
CA HIS A 278 -12.00 22.63 2.14
C HIS A 278 -11.84 22.83 0.63
N SER A 279 -10.63 22.75 0.05
CA SER A 279 -10.32 23.07 -1.37
C SER A 279 -10.91 22.10 -2.42
N GLN A 280 -11.49 20.97 -2.00
CA GLN A 280 -12.18 19.95 -2.83
C GLN A 280 -11.30 18.97 -3.62
N GLU A 281 -9.98 18.94 -3.46
CA GLU A 281 -9.16 17.88 -4.07
C GLU A 281 -8.98 16.67 -3.12
N PRO A 282 -9.57 15.49 -3.43
CA PRO A 282 -9.50 14.32 -2.54
C PRO A 282 -8.07 13.75 -2.43
N LEU A 283 -7.23 13.96 -3.45
CA LEU A 283 -5.84 13.50 -3.45
C LEU A 283 -4.98 14.27 -2.45
N ASP A 284 -5.20 15.59 -2.33
CA ASP A 284 -4.51 16.43 -1.35
C ASP A 284 -4.75 15.94 0.07
N THR A 285 -5.98 15.50 0.36
CA THR A 285 -6.34 14.95 1.68
C THR A 285 -5.52 13.71 2.01
N LEU A 286 -5.47 12.75 1.09
CA LEU A 286 -4.69 11.52 1.24
C LEU A 286 -3.18 11.80 1.33
N HIS A 287 -2.68 12.70 0.49
CA HIS A 287 -1.29 13.15 0.51
C HIS A 287 -0.91 13.77 1.85
N CYS A 288 -1.72 14.70 2.37
CA CYS A 288 -1.49 15.33 3.67
C CYS A 288 -1.50 14.31 4.82
N MET A 289 -2.48 13.39 4.84
CA MET A 289 -2.51 12.32 5.84
C MET A 289 -1.26 11.43 5.76
N LEU A 290 -0.81 11.09 4.55
CA LEU A 290 0.39 10.28 4.36
C LEU A 290 1.65 10.99 4.86
N LEU A 291 1.83 12.29 4.60
CA LEU A 291 2.94 13.06 5.18
C LEU A 291 2.88 13.14 6.72
N LEU A 292 1.69 13.25 7.32
CA LEU A 292 1.52 13.18 8.77
C LEU A 292 1.91 11.81 9.33
N ALA A 293 1.46 10.73 8.67
CA ALA A 293 1.82 9.36 9.06
C ALA A 293 3.33 9.12 8.94
N VAL A 294 3.97 9.69 7.92
CA VAL A 294 5.42 9.63 7.77
C VAL A 294 6.10 10.35 8.94
N PHE A 295 5.68 11.57 9.27
CA PHE A 295 6.24 12.31 10.41
C PHE A 295 6.10 11.54 11.73
N SER A 296 4.97 10.89 11.99
CA SER A 296 4.75 10.11 13.21
C SER A 296 5.65 8.88 13.35
N MET A 297 6.25 8.38 12.26
CA MET A 297 7.25 7.29 12.32
C MET A 297 8.64 7.75 12.74
N PHE A 298 8.97 9.01 12.52
CA PHE A 298 10.27 9.59 12.84
C PHE A 298 10.24 10.45 14.11
N SER A 299 9.04 10.84 14.55
CA SER A 299 8.82 11.63 15.75
C SER A 299 7.64 11.11 16.57
N ALA A 300 7.87 10.86 17.85
CA ALA A 300 6.82 10.45 18.78
C ALA A 300 5.75 11.53 19.03
N SER A 301 6.00 12.80 18.65
CA SER A 301 5.01 13.88 18.72
C SER A 301 4.04 13.91 17.52
N GLY A 302 4.22 13.04 16.53
CA GLY A 302 3.42 13.06 15.30
C GLY A 302 2.09 12.33 15.37
N GLY A 303 1.75 11.72 16.51
CA GLY A 303 0.50 10.96 16.66
C GLY A 303 0.67 9.45 16.46
N SER A 304 -0.47 8.77 16.30
CA SER A 304 -0.48 7.33 16.03
C SER A 304 -0.40 7.02 14.53
N THR A 305 0.79 6.60 14.07
CA THR A 305 1.03 6.11 12.70
C THR A 305 0.01 5.05 12.29
N TRP A 306 -0.32 4.12 13.20
CA TRP A 306 -1.25 3.03 12.91
C TRP A 306 -2.66 3.54 12.56
N HIS A 307 -3.21 4.44 13.38
CA HIS A 307 -4.54 4.99 13.13
C HIS A 307 -4.55 5.84 11.85
N LEU A 308 -3.51 6.67 11.63
CA LEU A 308 -3.36 7.44 10.39
C LEU A 308 -3.35 6.52 9.18
N MET A 309 -2.55 5.45 9.20
CA MET A 309 -2.45 4.50 8.09
C MET A 309 -3.78 3.77 7.82
N GLY A 310 -4.50 3.38 8.88
CA GLY A 310 -5.84 2.80 8.75
C GLY A 310 -6.84 3.75 8.07
N PHE A 311 -6.82 5.03 8.44
CA PHE A 311 -7.65 6.05 7.78
C PHE A 311 -7.23 6.28 6.32
N ILE A 312 -5.94 6.35 6.04
CA ILE A 312 -5.40 6.53 4.69
C ILE A 312 -5.84 5.37 3.80
N MET A 313 -5.63 4.12 4.22
CA MET A 313 -6.03 2.95 3.45
C MET A 313 -7.54 2.89 3.21
N THR A 314 -8.34 3.14 4.25
CA THR A 314 -9.80 3.16 4.12
C THR A 314 -10.26 4.21 3.10
N ASN A 315 -9.69 5.42 3.13
CA ASN A 315 -10.02 6.49 2.18
C ASN A 315 -9.51 6.17 0.77
N CYS A 316 -8.34 5.56 0.64
CA CYS A 316 -7.76 5.12 -0.62
C CYS A 316 -8.66 4.08 -1.32
N ILE A 317 -9.17 3.11 -0.53
CA ILE A 317 -10.10 2.08 -1.02
C ILE A 317 -11.45 2.70 -1.36
N ALA A 318 -12.02 3.53 -0.47
CA ALA A 318 -13.30 4.20 -0.70
C ALA A 318 -13.30 5.10 -1.94
N ALA A 319 -12.18 5.77 -2.23
CA ALA A 319 -12.03 6.58 -3.44
C ALA A 319 -11.72 5.73 -4.70
N GLY A 320 -11.56 4.42 -4.56
CA GLY A 320 -11.41 3.48 -5.68
C GLY A 320 -10.00 3.44 -6.28
N LEU A 321 -8.99 3.96 -5.61
CA LEU A 321 -7.62 4.09 -6.15
C LEU A 321 -6.92 2.74 -6.38
N HIS A 322 -7.40 1.68 -5.74
CA HIS A 322 -6.95 0.30 -5.93
C HIS A 322 -7.45 -0.34 -7.23
N LYS A 323 -8.40 0.31 -7.92
CA LYS A 323 -8.98 -0.17 -9.18
C LYS A 323 -8.41 0.62 -10.35
N THR A 324 -8.29 -0.05 -11.48
CA THR A 324 -7.93 0.57 -12.75
C THR A 324 -8.98 1.62 -13.09
N VAL A 325 -8.55 2.87 -13.26
CA VAL A 325 -9.44 3.93 -13.73
C VAL A 325 -9.67 3.70 -15.23
N PRO A 326 -10.91 3.47 -15.71
CA PRO A 326 -11.16 3.43 -17.14
C PRO A 326 -10.70 4.75 -17.74
N PRO A 327 -10.05 4.78 -18.92
CA PRO A 327 -9.64 6.01 -19.55
C PRO A 327 -10.89 6.86 -19.79
N ARG A 328 -11.14 7.79 -18.87
CA ARG A 328 -12.09 8.87 -19.13
C ARG A 328 -11.45 9.72 -20.20
N ASN A 329 -12.27 10.41 -20.99
CA ASN A 329 -11.84 11.37 -22.02
C ASN A 329 -10.99 12.55 -21.49
N THR A 330 -10.44 12.45 -20.28
CA THR A 330 -9.47 13.36 -19.67
C THR A 330 -8.08 13.00 -20.19
N SER A 331 -7.57 13.84 -21.08
CA SER A 331 -6.20 13.85 -21.61
C SER A 331 -5.12 14.17 -20.56
N ASP A 332 -5.38 13.94 -19.28
CA ASP A 332 -4.49 14.29 -18.17
C ASP A 332 -3.72 13.06 -17.68
N THR A 333 -2.66 12.73 -18.41
CA THR A 333 -1.74 11.64 -18.10
C THR A 333 -0.99 11.87 -16.79
N GLU A 334 -0.68 13.12 -16.45
CA GLU A 334 0.01 13.50 -15.21
C GLU A 334 -0.86 13.23 -13.97
N TYR A 335 -2.14 13.60 -14.02
CA TYR A 335 -3.08 13.30 -12.93
C TYR A 335 -3.23 11.80 -12.70
N THR A 336 -3.42 11.04 -13.78
CA THR A 336 -3.58 9.58 -13.71
C THR A 336 -2.35 8.93 -13.09
N TYR A 337 -1.16 9.31 -13.56
CA TYR A 337 0.12 8.83 -13.04
C TYR A 337 0.29 9.11 -11.53
N ARG A 338 -0.07 10.32 -11.07
CA ARG A 338 -0.01 10.66 -9.63
C ARG A 338 -0.98 9.85 -8.79
N VAL A 339 -2.19 9.57 -9.29
CA VAL A 339 -3.20 8.76 -8.59
C VAL A 339 -2.70 7.32 -8.39
N GLU A 340 -2.15 6.72 -9.45
CA GLU A 340 -1.62 5.35 -9.39
C GLU A 340 -0.45 5.26 -8.40
N TRP A 341 0.52 6.18 -8.48
CA TRP A 341 1.63 6.20 -7.52
C TRP A 341 1.20 6.51 -6.10
N LEU A 342 0.12 7.27 -5.89
CA LEU A 342 -0.41 7.51 -4.55
C LEU A 342 -0.93 6.20 -3.95
N PHE A 343 -1.68 5.40 -4.71
CA PHE A 343 -2.08 4.05 -4.27
C PHE A 343 -0.85 3.20 -3.90
N TRP A 344 0.15 3.12 -4.79
CA TRP A 344 1.34 2.30 -4.55
C TRP A 344 2.20 2.79 -3.38
N SER A 345 2.23 4.10 -3.14
CA SER A 345 2.85 4.67 -1.93
C SER A 345 2.14 4.17 -0.68
N VAL A 346 0.80 4.24 -0.66
CA VAL A 346 -0.02 3.75 0.46
C VAL A 346 0.15 2.24 0.65
N TYR A 347 0.17 1.47 -0.43
CA TYR A 347 0.39 0.02 -0.44
C TYR A 347 1.75 -0.34 0.19
N LEU A 348 2.84 0.31 -0.23
CA LEU A 348 4.18 0.12 0.32
C LEU A 348 4.20 0.27 1.85
N TRP A 349 3.53 1.30 2.35
CA TRP A 349 3.46 1.59 3.78
C TRP A 349 2.62 0.57 4.54
N ASP A 350 1.48 0.14 3.99
CA ASP A 350 0.65 -0.92 4.60
C ASP A 350 1.44 -2.24 4.71
N ARG A 351 2.08 -2.69 3.63
CA ARG A 351 2.88 -3.92 3.66
C ARG A 351 4.04 -3.82 4.63
N SER A 352 4.73 -2.68 4.67
CA SER A 352 5.87 -2.46 5.57
C SER A 352 5.45 -2.43 7.04
N LEU A 353 4.38 -1.70 7.38
CA LEU A 353 3.90 -1.59 8.76
C LEU A 353 3.26 -2.89 9.25
N ALA A 354 2.37 -3.48 8.45
CA ALA A 354 1.62 -4.66 8.87
C ALA A 354 2.52 -5.90 9.03
N SER A 355 3.47 -6.12 8.11
CA SER A 355 4.39 -7.27 8.18
C SER A 355 5.27 -7.24 9.43
N VAL A 356 5.77 -6.06 9.79
CA VAL A 356 6.62 -5.85 10.96
C VAL A 356 5.86 -6.00 12.28
N MET A 357 4.59 -5.59 12.32
CA MET A 357 3.75 -5.67 13.50
C MET A 357 2.97 -6.98 13.63
N GLY A 358 3.13 -7.92 12.69
CA GLY A 358 2.37 -9.18 12.67
C GLY A 358 0.87 -8.97 12.49
N ARG A 359 0.46 -7.94 11.75
CA ARG A 359 -0.93 -7.58 11.50
C ARG A 359 -1.37 -8.03 10.11
N PRO A 360 -2.68 -8.30 9.91
CA PRO A 360 -3.19 -8.54 8.58
C PRO A 360 -3.05 -7.29 7.71
N PHE A 361 -2.84 -7.51 6.42
CA PHE A 361 -2.85 -6.46 5.44
C PHE A 361 -4.26 -5.90 5.20
N THR A 362 -4.36 -4.61 4.86
CA THR A 362 -5.67 -3.94 4.75
C THR A 362 -6.45 -4.31 3.49
N ILE A 363 -5.74 -4.70 2.42
CA ILE A 363 -6.31 -5.12 1.13
C ILE A 363 -5.54 -6.35 0.63
N THR A 364 -6.24 -7.31 0.02
CA THR A 364 -5.63 -8.50 -0.57
C THR A 364 -5.20 -8.26 -2.01
N GLU A 365 -4.19 -8.99 -2.51
CA GLU A 365 -3.71 -8.81 -3.90
C GLU A 365 -4.81 -9.02 -4.95
N VAL A 366 -5.76 -9.92 -4.70
CA VAL A 366 -6.85 -10.22 -5.65
C VAL A 366 -7.85 -9.07 -5.81
N ASP A 367 -7.89 -8.14 -4.86
CA ASP A 367 -8.77 -6.97 -4.91
C ASP A 367 -8.11 -5.78 -5.63
N ILE A 368 -6.81 -5.87 -5.94
CA ILE A 368 -6.05 -4.79 -6.57
C ILE A 368 -6.05 -5.02 -8.09
N SER A 369 -6.55 -4.04 -8.85
CA SER A 369 -6.53 -4.10 -10.31
C SER A 369 -5.72 -2.97 -10.96
N VAL A 370 -5.40 -1.92 -10.20
CA VAL A 370 -4.48 -0.87 -10.67
C VAL A 370 -3.08 -1.46 -10.89
N THR A 371 -2.45 -1.11 -12.00
CA THR A 371 -1.10 -1.57 -12.34
C THR A 371 -0.04 -0.66 -11.74
N VAL A 372 1.16 -1.20 -11.49
CA VAL A 372 2.32 -0.36 -11.16
C VAL A 372 2.66 0.50 -12.37
N PRO A 373 2.74 1.85 -12.24
CA PRO A 373 3.04 2.70 -13.38
C PRO A 373 4.36 2.31 -14.04
N ASP A 374 4.34 2.24 -15.37
CA ASP A 374 5.56 2.06 -16.13
C ASP A 374 6.35 3.38 -16.18
N ILE A 375 7.67 3.23 -16.19
CA ILE A 375 8.58 4.35 -16.32
C ILE A 375 8.74 4.56 -17.82
N THR A 376 7.89 5.41 -18.40
CA THR A 376 7.95 5.72 -19.83
C THR A 376 9.28 6.38 -20.18
N GLU A 377 9.76 6.15 -21.40
CA GLU A 377 10.94 6.82 -21.97
C GLU A 377 10.70 8.31 -22.28
N ASP A 378 9.67 8.92 -21.67
CA ASP A 378 9.36 10.32 -21.90
C ASP A 378 10.60 11.17 -21.57
N GLU A 379 11.00 11.99 -22.55
CA GLU A 379 12.22 12.81 -22.55
C GLU A 379 12.25 13.88 -21.44
N THR A 380 11.19 13.96 -20.63
CA THR A 380 10.97 14.99 -19.60
C THR A 380 11.48 14.60 -18.21
N ALA A 381 11.63 13.32 -17.89
CA ALA A 381 12.15 12.89 -16.59
C ALA A 381 13.69 12.92 -16.58
N SER A 382 14.28 13.76 -15.71
CA SER A 382 15.73 13.80 -15.51
C SER A 382 16.26 12.43 -15.07
N GLY A 383 17.51 12.10 -15.45
CA GLY A 383 18.14 10.81 -15.09
C GLY A 383 18.01 10.42 -13.60
N PRO A 384 18.21 11.34 -12.64
CA PRO A 384 18.02 11.05 -11.22
C PRO A 384 16.58 10.69 -10.82
N VAL A 385 15.58 11.39 -11.35
CA VAL A 385 14.16 11.13 -11.07
C VAL A 385 13.76 9.76 -11.62
N ARG A 386 14.21 9.43 -12.83
CA ARG A 386 14.00 8.10 -13.43
C ARG A 386 14.56 6.97 -12.56
N ASN A 387 15.77 7.14 -12.02
CA ASN A 387 16.39 6.14 -11.15
C ASN A 387 15.61 5.96 -9.84
N LYS A 388 15.09 7.04 -9.24
CA LYS A 388 14.24 6.96 -8.04
C LYS A 388 12.92 6.25 -8.32
N LEU A 389 12.29 6.50 -9.47
CA LEU A 389 11.07 5.78 -9.86
C LEU A 389 11.34 4.29 -10.11
N ALA A 390 12.47 3.94 -10.72
CA ALA A 390 12.91 2.55 -10.89
C ALA A 390 13.10 1.85 -9.54
N LEU A 391 13.71 2.54 -8.57
CA LEU A 391 13.81 2.05 -7.21
C LEU A 391 12.44 1.92 -6.52
N SER A 392 11.55 2.89 -6.71
CA SER A 392 10.18 2.84 -6.16
C SER A 392 9.41 1.63 -6.68
N LYS A 393 9.52 1.33 -7.99
CA LYS A 393 8.93 0.13 -8.60
C LYS A 393 9.51 -1.15 -7.96
N HIS A 394 10.82 -1.19 -7.73
CA HIS A 394 11.46 -2.32 -7.07
C HIS A 394 11.01 -2.49 -5.61
N LEU A 395 10.82 -1.39 -4.86
CA LEU A 395 10.24 -1.43 -3.52
C LEU A 395 8.82 -2.02 -3.54
N VAL A 396 8.01 -1.68 -4.54
CA VAL A 396 6.64 -2.22 -4.69
C VAL A 396 6.69 -3.72 -4.94
N THR A 397 7.55 -4.18 -5.84
CA THR A 397 7.76 -5.62 -6.09
C THR A 397 8.15 -6.37 -4.81
N HIS A 398 9.01 -5.77 -3.99
CA HIS A 398 9.38 -6.37 -2.71
C HIS A 398 8.20 -6.42 -1.72
N ALA A 399 7.37 -5.38 -1.67
CA ALA A 399 6.18 -5.37 -0.85
C ALA A 399 5.14 -6.43 -1.29
N GLN A 400 5.02 -6.69 -2.59
CA GLN A 400 4.21 -7.78 -3.14
C GLN A 400 4.77 -9.15 -2.73
N LEU A 401 6.09 -9.35 -2.82
CA LEU A 401 6.74 -10.58 -2.34
C LEU A 401 6.47 -10.82 -0.85
N ILE A 402 6.55 -9.78 0.00
CA ILE A 402 6.17 -9.87 1.41
C ILE A 402 4.71 -10.30 1.56
N SER A 403 3.82 -9.74 0.74
CA SER A 403 2.40 -10.11 0.75
C SER A 403 2.20 -11.59 0.43
N ASP A 404 2.90 -12.11 -0.58
CA ASP A 404 2.85 -13.52 -0.98
C ASP A 404 3.40 -14.46 0.10
N VAL A 405 4.51 -14.10 0.75
CA VAL A 405 5.12 -14.91 1.82
C VAL A 405 4.17 -15.08 3.01
N VAL A 406 3.51 -13.99 3.40
CA VAL A 406 2.61 -13.93 4.56
C VAL A 406 1.21 -14.45 4.23
N GLY A 407 0.66 -14.11 3.06
CA GLY A 407 -0.71 -14.43 2.66
C GLY A 407 -0.92 -15.86 2.16
N SER A 408 0.15 -16.58 1.82
CA SER A 408 0.03 -17.94 1.29
C SER A 408 -0.10 -19.00 2.38
N HIS A 409 -1.23 -19.72 2.34
CA HIS A 409 -1.45 -20.94 3.11
C HIS A 409 -0.64 -22.15 2.58
N SER A 410 0.01 -22.03 1.41
CA SER A 410 0.66 -23.17 0.74
C SER A 410 1.85 -22.83 -0.17
N SER A 411 2.40 -21.61 -0.17
CA SER A 411 3.58 -21.34 -1.02
C SER A 411 4.81 -21.97 -0.38
N SER A 412 5.48 -22.85 -1.12
CA SER A 412 6.80 -23.37 -0.75
C SER A 412 7.73 -22.19 -0.50
N PRO A 413 8.36 -22.07 0.69
CA PRO A 413 9.30 -20.99 1.01
C PRO A 413 10.39 -20.80 -0.06
N LEU A 414 10.76 -21.88 -0.76
CA LEU A 414 11.75 -21.89 -1.83
C LEU A 414 11.35 -21.07 -3.06
N PHE A 415 10.08 -21.06 -3.42
CA PHE A 415 9.60 -20.26 -4.55
C PHE A 415 9.77 -18.77 -4.23
N SER A 416 9.33 -18.36 -3.04
CA SER A 416 9.50 -16.99 -2.58
C SER A 416 10.97 -16.61 -2.41
N TYR A 417 11.81 -17.54 -1.93
CA TYR A 417 13.26 -17.35 -1.82
C TYR A 417 13.93 -17.18 -3.20
N SER A 418 13.60 -18.03 -4.17
CA SER A 418 14.11 -17.92 -5.53
C SER A 418 13.75 -16.57 -6.18
N ASN A 419 12.50 -16.12 -6.00
CA ASN A 419 12.09 -14.79 -6.45
C ASN A 419 12.90 -13.69 -5.75
N LEU A 420 13.12 -13.79 -4.44
CA LEU A 420 13.94 -12.82 -3.70
C LEU A 420 15.38 -12.76 -4.25
N CYS A 421 16.01 -13.91 -4.47
CA CYS A 421 17.36 -14.00 -5.03
C CYS A 421 17.43 -13.35 -6.42
N PHE A 422 16.46 -13.65 -7.29
CA PHE A 422 16.36 -13.03 -8.60
C PHE A 422 16.31 -11.50 -8.50
N TRP A 423 15.43 -10.94 -7.66
CA TRP A 423 15.33 -9.49 -7.52
C TRP A 423 16.57 -8.85 -6.89
N ARG A 424 17.28 -9.55 -5.99
CA ARG A 424 18.57 -9.09 -5.44
C ARG A 424 19.69 -9.08 -6.47
N GLU A 425 19.69 -10.01 -7.42
CA GLU A 425 20.70 -10.11 -8.48
C GLU A 425 20.54 -9.01 -9.55
N PHE A 426 19.32 -8.53 -9.77
CA PHE A 426 18.99 -7.50 -10.76
C PHE A 426 18.43 -6.22 -10.12
N PRO A 427 19.24 -5.46 -9.35
CA PRO A 427 18.81 -4.18 -8.79
C PRO A 427 18.57 -3.14 -9.89
N PRO A 428 17.76 -2.09 -9.62
CA PRO A 428 17.51 -1.02 -10.59
C PRO A 428 18.82 -0.33 -11.01
N GLN A 429 18.95 -0.02 -12.29
CA GLN A 429 20.14 0.61 -12.87
C GLN A 429 20.35 2.01 -12.28
N THR A 430 21.40 2.20 -11.48
CA THR A 430 21.79 3.53 -10.98
C THR A 430 22.71 4.19 -12.00
N GLY A 431 22.26 5.29 -12.60
CA GLY A 431 23.12 6.09 -13.47
C GLY A 431 24.36 6.60 -12.73
N GLY A 432 25.52 6.00 -13.00
CA GLY A 432 26.85 6.64 -13.03
C GLY A 432 27.48 7.26 -11.77
N THR A 433 26.79 7.41 -10.64
CA THR A 433 27.39 7.93 -9.41
C THR A 433 27.35 6.90 -8.28
N THR A 434 28.16 5.85 -8.44
CA THR A 434 28.54 4.97 -7.34
C THR A 434 29.45 5.73 -6.37
N THR A 435 28.87 6.58 -5.52
CA THR A 435 29.45 6.79 -4.21
C THR A 435 28.96 5.64 -3.31
N PRO A 436 29.86 4.92 -2.60
CA PRO A 436 29.52 3.76 -1.76
C PRO A 436 28.68 4.11 -0.50
N THR A 437 28.07 5.29 -0.49
CA THR A 437 27.31 5.90 0.63
C THR A 437 25.93 6.37 0.18
N ASN A 438 25.37 5.82 -0.91
CA ASN A 438 24.03 6.17 -1.34
C ASN A 438 22.99 5.38 -0.50
N PRO A 439 22.21 6.02 0.39
CA PRO A 439 21.26 5.37 1.31
C PRO A 439 20.11 4.64 0.59
N GLN A 440 20.03 4.75 -0.74
CA GLN A 440 19.02 4.11 -1.59
C GLN A 440 19.09 2.57 -1.58
N PHE A 441 20.29 1.98 -1.52
CA PHE A 441 20.47 0.52 -1.51
C PHE A 441 20.17 -0.11 -0.14
N ASP A 442 20.21 0.69 0.93
CA ASP A 442 19.98 0.21 2.29
C ASP A 442 18.54 -0.29 2.49
N TYR A 443 17.57 0.31 1.79
CA TYR A 443 16.17 -0.08 1.88
C TYR A 443 15.92 -1.47 1.29
N LEU A 444 16.59 -1.81 0.19
CA LEU A 444 16.44 -3.12 -0.44
C LEU A 444 17.02 -4.23 0.43
N ASP A 445 18.20 -4.01 1.02
CA ASP A 445 18.82 -4.95 1.95
C ASP A 445 17.95 -5.17 3.20
N GLN A 446 17.40 -4.09 3.76
CA GLN A 446 16.51 -4.15 4.92
C GLN A 446 15.23 -4.91 4.62
N LEU A 447 14.60 -4.62 3.48
CA LEU A 447 13.41 -5.32 3.02
C LEU A 447 13.72 -6.80 2.74
N ALA A 448 14.83 -7.12 2.06
CA ALA A 448 15.23 -8.49 1.77
C ALA A 448 15.46 -9.31 3.05
N CYS A 449 16.14 -8.70 4.03
CA CYS A 449 16.30 -9.30 5.35
C CYS A 449 14.95 -9.57 6.01
N ARG A 450 13.99 -8.64 5.90
CA ARG A 450 12.62 -8.84 6.42
C ARG A 450 11.91 -10.00 5.73
N ALA A 451 11.99 -10.11 4.40
CA ALA A 451 11.40 -11.22 3.67
C ALA A 451 11.99 -12.57 4.10
N LEU A 452 13.32 -12.67 4.23
CA LEU A 452 14.00 -13.87 4.72
C LEU A 452 13.54 -14.27 6.13
N ILE A 453 13.46 -13.29 7.04
CA ILE A 453 12.94 -13.51 8.40
C ILE A 453 11.52 -14.11 8.35
N LEU A 454 10.63 -13.57 7.51
CA LEU A 454 9.26 -14.07 7.38
C LEU A 454 9.19 -15.48 6.76
N MET A 455 10.13 -15.86 5.89
CA MET A 455 10.19 -17.19 5.29
C MET A 455 10.64 -18.28 6.29
N VAL A 456 11.50 -17.93 7.25
CA VAL A 456 12.07 -18.86 8.22
C VAL A 456 11.25 -18.97 9.52
N GLN A 457 10.28 -18.07 9.73
CA GLN A 457 9.36 -18.17 10.87
C GLN A 457 8.57 -19.50 10.83
N PRO A 458 8.43 -20.20 11.98
CA PRO A 458 7.76 -21.49 12.03
C PRO A 458 6.27 -21.33 11.68
N LYS A 459 5.87 -21.78 10.49
CA LYS A 459 4.45 -22.00 10.15
C LYS A 459 3.99 -23.29 10.84
N ASP A 460 2.78 -23.32 11.41
CA ASP A 460 2.21 -24.47 12.13
C ASP A 460 2.48 -25.81 11.40
N GLN A 461 3.44 -26.58 11.89
CA GLN A 461 3.92 -27.81 11.26
C GLN A 461 3.01 -28.99 11.63
N ASN A 462 2.00 -29.26 10.79
CA ASN A 462 1.27 -30.54 10.79
C ASN A 462 1.57 -31.40 9.55
N LEU A 463 2.60 -31.07 8.75
CA LEU A 463 2.92 -31.76 7.51
C LEU A 463 4.36 -32.31 7.54
N THR A 464 4.48 -33.58 7.20
CA THR A 464 5.72 -34.35 7.05
C THR A 464 6.67 -33.67 6.06
N SER A 465 7.78 -33.11 6.55
CA SER A 465 8.83 -32.51 5.72
C SER A 465 9.59 -33.58 4.92
N SER A 466 9.75 -33.39 3.62
CA SER A 466 10.61 -34.25 2.76
C SER A 466 12.09 -33.93 3.00
N GLU A 467 13.01 -34.86 2.73
CA GLU A 467 14.46 -34.63 2.85
C GLU A 467 14.95 -33.49 1.93
N ALA A 468 14.35 -33.34 0.74
CA ALA A 468 14.66 -32.23 -0.17
C ALA A 468 14.24 -30.86 0.40
N ASP A 469 13.17 -30.81 1.19
CA ASP A 469 12.74 -29.58 1.87
C ASP A 469 13.73 -29.18 2.96
N ALA A 470 14.43 -30.15 3.57
CA ALA A 470 15.38 -29.90 4.65
C ALA A 470 16.68 -29.22 4.16
N GLU A 471 17.27 -29.68 3.06
CA GLU A 471 18.47 -29.05 2.48
C GLU A 471 18.19 -27.62 2.02
N SER A 472 17.06 -27.43 1.36
CA SER A 472 16.66 -26.13 0.84
C SER A 472 16.31 -25.14 1.96
N ASN A 473 15.71 -25.62 3.06
CA ASN A 473 15.50 -24.79 4.25
C ASN A 473 16.83 -24.39 4.90
N SER A 474 17.86 -25.24 4.85
CA SER A 474 19.20 -24.90 5.37
C SER A 474 19.87 -23.78 4.59
N GLU A 475 19.65 -23.67 3.28
CA GLU A 475 20.20 -22.57 2.47
C GLU A 475 19.53 -21.24 2.85
N VAL A 476 18.19 -21.24 2.95
CA VAL A 476 17.42 -20.05 3.36
C VAL A 476 17.82 -19.62 4.77
N GLU A 477 17.99 -20.56 5.72
CA GLU A 477 18.47 -20.25 7.07
C GLU A 477 19.87 -19.63 7.05
N ALA A 478 20.81 -20.16 6.27
CA ALA A 478 22.17 -19.64 6.17
C ALA A 478 22.22 -18.21 5.59
N ASP A 479 21.48 -17.94 4.51
CA ASP A 479 21.37 -16.59 3.95
C ASP A 479 20.67 -15.62 4.92
N THR A 480 19.66 -16.11 5.65
CA THR A 480 18.98 -15.32 6.69
C THR A 480 19.95 -14.91 7.81
N ILE A 481 20.81 -15.82 8.28
CA ILE A 481 21.86 -15.50 9.27
C ILE A 481 22.78 -14.40 8.74
N GLY A 482 23.27 -14.55 7.50
CA GLY A 482 24.16 -13.58 6.85
C GLY A 482 23.52 -12.20 6.72
N CYS A 483 22.28 -12.16 6.21
CA CYS A 483 21.51 -10.92 6.02
C CYS A 483 21.20 -10.21 7.34
N CYS A 484 20.77 -10.94 8.38
CA CYS A 484 20.49 -10.35 9.70
C CYS A 484 21.74 -9.68 10.29
N LYS A 485 22.89 -10.37 10.22
CA LYS A 485 24.17 -9.83 10.69
C LYS A 485 24.56 -8.58 9.91
N ALA A 486 24.53 -8.65 8.58
CA ALA A 486 24.90 -7.53 7.71
C ALA A 486 24.01 -6.30 7.97
N LEU A 487 22.69 -6.49 8.12
CA LEU A 487 21.75 -5.43 8.44
C LEU A 487 22.11 -4.74 9.77
N ILE A 488 22.34 -5.51 10.84
CA ILE A 488 22.68 -4.98 12.17
C ILE A 488 24.01 -4.21 12.12
N GLU A 489 25.03 -4.75 11.45
CA GLU A 489 26.32 -4.08 11.32
C GLU A 489 26.22 -2.77 10.53
N LYS A 490 25.47 -2.78 9.43
CA LYS A 490 25.24 -1.60 8.59
C LYS A 490 24.51 -0.50 9.36
N LEU A 491 23.43 -0.84 10.06
CA LEU A 491 22.68 0.11 10.90
C LEU A 491 23.51 0.63 12.07
N TYR A 492 24.33 -0.21 12.70
CA TYR A 492 25.25 0.20 13.77
C TYR A 492 26.25 1.24 13.30
N ASN A 493 26.93 0.97 12.19
CA ASN A 493 27.92 1.86 11.59
C ASN A 493 27.28 3.20 11.18
N ARG A 494 26.05 3.17 10.64
CA ARG A 494 25.29 4.36 10.27
C ARG A 494 24.87 5.19 11.50
N SER A 495 24.52 4.54 12.61
CA SER A 495 24.17 5.23 13.86
C SER A 495 25.37 6.01 14.44
N GLY A 496 26.60 5.52 14.23
CA GLY A 496 27.82 6.26 14.58
C GLY A 496 28.02 7.56 13.80
N SER A 497 27.45 7.67 12.60
CA SER A 497 27.39 8.90 11.80
C SER A 497 26.23 9.82 12.19
N GLY A 498 25.45 9.46 13.22
CA GLY A 498 24.29 10.19 13.69
C GLY A 498 23.07 10.11 12.77
N ALA A 499 23.00 9.15 11.85
CA ALA A 499 21.73 8.91 11.15
C ALA A 499 20.72 8.35 12.15
N THR A 500 19.53 8.96 12.20
CA THR A 500 18.53 8.51 13.16
C THR A 500 17.69 7.36 12.61
N VAL A 501 17.28 6.51 13.53
CA VAL A 501 16.57 5.25 13.28
C VAL A 501 15.06 5.48 13.45
N SER A 502 14.27 4.92 12.55
CA SER A 502 12.80 4.98 12.57
C SER A 502 12.20 3.97 13.55
N PHE A 503 10.89 4.10 13.82
CA PHE A 503 10.17 3.06 14.57
C PHE A 503 10.18 1.70 13.86
N LEU A 504 10.09 1.65 12.52
CA LEU A 504 10.15 0.39 11.76
C LEU A 504 11.49 -0.30 11.92
N ASP A 505 12.58 0.48 11.81
CA ASP A 505 13.93 -0.05 11.93
C ASP A 505 14.14 -0.73 13.30
N ALA A 506 13.53 -0.21 14.37
CA ALA A 506 13.62 -0.83 15.69
C ALA A 506 13.00 -2.24 15.73
N TYR A 507 11.88 -2.44 15.04
CA TYR A 507 11.31 -3.79 14.93
C TYR A 507 12.14 -4.68 14.02
N ASP A 508 12.67 -4.18 12.90
CA ASP A 508 13.54 -4.96 12.02
C ASP A 508 14.81 -5.39 12.76
N ILE A 509 15.41 -4.50 13.54
CA ILE A 509 16.59 -4.80 14.38
C ILE A 509 16.25 -5.87 15.41
N LEU A 510 15.11 -5.75 16.10
CA LEU A 510 14.68 -6.75 17.07
C LEU A 510 14.46 -8.11 16.40
N ALA A 511 13.69 -8.14 15.31
CA ALA A 511 13.40 -9.36 14.58
C ALA A 511 14.68 -10.02 14.04
N ALA A 512 15.56 -9.24 13.41
CA ALA A 512 16.84 -9.73 12.91
C ALA A 512 17.73 -10.28 14.03
N ALA A 513 17.83 -9.59 15.18
CA ALA A 513 18.63 -10.05 16.31
C ALA A 513 18.10 -11.36 16.89
N VAL A 514 16.78 -11.47 17.07
CA VAL A 514 16.13 -12.68 17.62
C VAL A 514 16.30 -13.86 16.67
N VAL A 515 15.96 -13.68 15.38
CA VAL A 515 16.08 -14.74 14.37
C VAL A 515 17.53 -15.17 14.21
N TYR A 516 18.47 -14.23 14.15
CA TYR A 516 19.89 -14.54 14.10
C TYR A 516 20.33 -15.44 15.27
N VAL A 517 19.96 -15.09 16.51
CA VAL A 517 20.28 -15.91 17.70
C VAL A 517 19.64 -17.29 17.60
N CYS A 518 18.36 -17.37 17.23
CA CYS A 518 17.65 -18.65 17.11
C CYS A 518 18.26 -19.58 16.05
N LEU A 519 18.65 -19.04 14.89
CA LEU A 519 19.21 -19.84 13.80
C LEU A 519 20.65 -20.27 14.08
N VAL A 520 21.49 -19.39 14.62
CA VAL A 520 22.87 -19.75 15.00
C VAL A 520 22.87 -20.86 16.06
N GLN A 521 21.92 -20.85 17.00
CA GLN A 521 21.80 -21.91 18.01
C GLN A 521 21.37 -23.27 17.45
N ARG A 522 20.72 -23.32 16.28
CA ARG A 522 20.35 -24.57 15.61
C ARG A 522 21.53 -25.22 14.89
N THR A 523 22.59 -24.47 14.59
CA THR A 523 23.76 -25.02 13.90
C THR A 523 24.59 -25.92 14.84
N PRO A 524 24.95 -27.14 14.41
CA PRO A 524 25.69 -28.09 15.25
C PRO A 524 27.12 -27.58 15.48
N GLN A 525 27.41 -27.26 16.75
CA GLN A 525 28.67 -26.73 17.32
C GLN A 525 28.91 -25.21 17.21
N PRO A 526 28.46 -24.42 18.20
CA PRO A 526 29.00 -23.08 18.39
C PRO A 526 30.44 -23.20 18.93
N ASN A 527 31.44 -23.09 18.06
CA ASN A 527 32.81 -22.81 18.49
C ASN A 527 32.80 -21.56 19.39
N GLN A 528 33.76 -21.43 20.33
CA GLN A 528 33.86 -20.21 21.17
C GLN A 528 33.84 -18.92 20.34
N THR A 529 34.37 -18.96 19.12
CA THR A 529 34.34 -17.89 18.13
C THR A 529 32.94 -17.56 17.58
N GLY A 530 32.04 -18.54 17.44
CA GLY A 530 30.65 -18.31 17.02
C GLY A 530 29.82 -17.65 18.12
N LEU A 531 30.08 -18.01 19.38
CA LEU A 531 29.45 -17.38 20.54
C LEU A 531 29.87 -15.92 20.73
N THR A 532 31.17 -15.61 20.56
CA THR A 532 31.64 -14.22 20.63
C THR A 532 31.05 -13.35 19.53
N GLN A 533 30.95 -13.86 18.30
CA GLN A 533 30.27 -13.17 17.20
C GLN A 533 28.79 -12.95 17.50
N THR A 534 28.12 -13.92 18.10
CA THR A 534 26.71 -13.79 18.45
C THR A 534 26.49 -12.70 19.49
N PHE A 535 27.33 -12.65 20.52
CA PHE A 535 27.29 -11.59 21.52
C PHE A 535 27.57 -10.21 20.90
N GLU A 536 28.53 -10.12 19.97
CA GLU A 536 28.85 -8.88 19.27
C GLU A 536 27.63 -8.34 18.49
N VAL A 537 26.96 -9.19 17.73
CA VAL A 537 25.76 -8.81 16.95
C VAL A 537 24.63 -8.34 17.88
N VAL A 538 24.34 -9.08 18.96
CA VAL A 538 23.30 -8.72 19.93
C VAL A 538 23.63 -7.41 20.67
N SER A 539 24.92 -7.18 20.98
CA SER A 539 25.39 -5.94 21.60
C SER A 539 25.19 -4.74 20.66
N LYS A 540 25.59 -4.85 19.39
CA LYS A 540 25.35 -3.83 18.36
C LYS A 540 23.87 -3.51 18.22
N ALA A 541 23.01 -4.54 18.12
CA ALA A 541 21.56 -4.37 18.06
C ALA A 541 21.00 -3.63 19.29
N SER A 542 21.47 -3.99 20.48
CA SER A 542 21.05 -3.36 21.74
C SER A 542 21.42 -1.87 21.81
N ILE A 543 22.60 -1.49 21.29
CA ILE A 543 23.03 -0.07 21.23
C ILE A 543 22.09 0.73 20.32
N ILE A 544 21.75 0.20 19.14
CA ILE A 544 20.86 0.89 18.20
C ILE A 544 19.44 1.01 18.79
N LEU A 545 18.92 -0.05 19.40
CA LEU A 545 17.61 -0.01 20.07
C LEU A 545 17.58 0.99 21.23
N THR A 546 18.70 1.17 21.95
CA THR A 546 18.81 2.19 22.99
C THR A 546 18.60 3.59 22.39
N GLN A 547 19.18 3.88 21.23
CA GLN A 547 18.95 5.14 20.53
C GLN A 547 17.49 5.30 20.08
N CYS A 548 16.87 4.23 19.57
CA CYS A 548 15.45 4.24 19.22
C CYS A 548 14.56 4.56 20.43
N SER A 549 14.87 3.97 21.58
CA SER A 549 14.11 4.15 22.82
C SER A 549 14.16 5.58 23.36
N SER A 550 15.23 6.34 23.04
CA SER A 550 15.33 7.76 23.40
C SER A 550 14.28 8.62 22.70
N LYS A 551 13.88 8.22 21.48
CA LYS A 551 12.80 8.87 20.72
C LYS A 551 11.43 8.31 21.09
N PHE A 552 11.33 6.99 21.15
CA PHE A 552 10.10 6.25 21.42
C PHE A 552 10.26 5.43 22.70
N SER A 553 9.85 5.99 23.83
CA SER A 553 10.05 5.36 25.15
C SER A 553 9.46 3.95 25.27
N ALA A 554 8.39 3.64 24.53
CA ALA A 554 7.79 2.31 24.50
C ALA A 554 8.75 1.22 23.97
N LEU A 555 9.71 1.59 23.11
CA LEU A 555 10.69 0.66 22.54
C LEU A 555 11.81 0.27 23.52
N SER A 556 11.87 0.89 24.71
CA SER A 556 12.81 0.47 25.77
C SER A 556 12.65 -1.00 26.17
N ILE A 557 11.44 -1.55 26.01
CA ILE A 557 11.16 -2.97 26.25
C ILE A 557 11.98 -3.87 25.30
N PHE A 558 12.18 -3.46 24.04
CA PHE A 558 12.97 -4.25 23.07
C PHE A 558 14.44 -4.35 23.49
N GLN A 559 15.00 -3.23 23.95
CA GLN A 559 16.35 -3.20 24.50
C GLN A 559 16.46 -4.09 25.75
N GLN A 560 15.51 -3.98 26.70
CA GLN A 560 15.50 -4.80 27.92
C GLN A 560 15.40 -6.29 27.61
N PHE A 561 14.60 -6.65 26.59
CA PHE A 561 14.47 -8.01 26.12
C PHE A 561 15.78 -8.57 25.57
N LEU A 562 16.46 -7.85 24.66
CA LEU A 562 17.76 -8.31 24.12
C LEU A 562 18.86 -8.40 25.19
N LEU A 563 18.88 -7.47 26.15
CA LEU A 563 19.81 -7.54 27.28
C LEU A 563 19.56 -8.79 28.14
N THR A 564 18.30 -9.09 28.43
CA THR A 564 17.92 -10.30 29.21
C THR A 564 18.23 -11.58 28.44
N MET A 565 18.01 -11.58 27.13
CA MET A 565 18.39 -12.70 26.27
C MET A 565 19.91 -12.93 26.30
N SER A 566 20.69 -11.85 26.19
CA SER A 566 22.15 -11.90 26.26
C SER A 566 22.67 -12.45 27.60
N THR A 567 22.11 -12.02 28.73
CA THR A 567 22.49 -12.55 30.05
C THR A 567 22.15 -14.03 30.20
N LYS A 568 20.98 -14.46 29.72
CA LYS A 568 20.58 -15.88 29.74
C LYS A 568 21.49 -16.74 28.87
N MET A 569 21.95 -16.23 27.74
CA MET A 569 22.94 -16.92 26.91
C MET A 569 24.27 -17.10 27.64
N MET A 570 24.70 -16.11 28.45
CA MET A 570 25.91 -16.23 29.27
C MET A 570 25.74 -17.21 30.45
N GLU A 571 24.58 -17.21 31.12
CA GLU A 571 24.28 -18.18 32.20
C GLU A 571 24.22 -19.63 31.69
N GLY A 572 23.73 -19.85 30.48
CA GLY A 572 23.79 -21.16 29.82
C GLY A 572 25.22 -21.70 29.68
N GLN A 573 26.22 -20.81 29.54
CA GLN A 573 27.64 -21.21 29.44
C GLN A 573 28.20 -21.75 30.75
N SER A 574 27.87 -21.13 31.88
CA SER A 574 28.40 -21.55 33.19
C SER A 574 27.86 -22.92 33.60
N SER A 575 26.61 -23.22 33.25
CA SER A 575 25.99 -24.52 33.48
C SER A 575 26.52 -25.63 32.56
N GLN A 576 26.81 -25.34 31.29
CA GLN A 576 27.44 -26.32 30.38
C GLN A 576 28.92 -26.58 30.69
N GLN A 577 29.69 -25.57 31.15
CA GLN A 577 31.07 -25.77 31.59
C GLN A 577 31.18 -26.57 32.91
N CYS A 578 30.26 -26.41 33.85
CA CYS A 578 30.26 -27.22 35.09
C CYS A 578 30.00 -28.72 34.83
N ASN A 579 29.25 -29.06 33.79
CA ASN A 579 28.98 -30.46 33.42
C ASN A 579 30.09 -31.11 32.57
N ALA A 580 31.12 -30.35 32.19
CA ALA A 580 32.24 -30.83 31.39
C ALA A 580 33.52 -31.08 32.22
N ILE A 581 33.42 -31.17 33.55
CA ILE A 581 34.52 -31.66 34.40
C ILE A 581 34.42 -33.19 34.43
N PRO A 582 35.37 -33.94 33.83
CA PRO A 582 35.39 -35.38 34.01
C PRO A 582 35.69 -35.66 35.48
N HIS A 583 34.75 -36.33 36.16
CA HIS A 583 35.04 -36.96 37.44
C HIS A 583 36.20 -37.96 37.22
N GLN A 584 37.39 -37.60 37.69
CA GLN A 584 38.48 -38.54 37.96
C GLN A 584 38.23 -39.27 39.27
#